data_AF-A0A3D1NZL6-F1
#
_entry.id   AF-A0A3D1NZL6-F1
#
_cell.length_a   1.000
_cell.length_b   1.000
_cell.length_c   1.000
_cell.angle_alpha   90.00
_cell.angle_beta   90.00
_cell.angle_gamma   90.00
#
_symmetry.space_group_name_H-M   'P 1'
#
loop_
_entity.id
_entity.type
_entity.pdbx_description
1 polymer ?
#
loop_
_entity_poly.entity_id
_entity_poly.type
_entity_poly.pdbx_seq_one_letter_code
_entity_poly.pdbx_strand_id
1 'polypeptide(L)'
;MLAAEDTNPPELYDAFLHADVPLWGSDFEAIWPRGFSSGMGDSYEFGCTSRVAFGDWSLTFSDNETRWLRLTNYGVFHCAAIERSASERSDLEESDFKYAYFVKIDQTRVNGQPLELWVLQSGHLPGSTYALLAREPSDGVVKSFIVLQRQCPRKSVRRGPPMDVWQTEYCAINSKAEMISLAKRMARLPPLGTLQWIGDVAEPNTDK
;
A
#
# COMPACT_ATOMS: atom_id res chain seq x y z
N MET A 1 -38.19 -14.35 -20.19
CA MET A 1 -36.93 -15.11 -20.07
C MET A 1 -36.04 -14.35 -19.09
N LEU A 2 -35.90 -14.85 -17.87
CA LEU A 2 -34.96 -14.32 -16.88
C LEU A 2 -33.60 -14.94 -17.20
N ALA A 3 -32.60 -14.11 -17.49
CA ALA A 3 -31.22 -14.58 -17.64
C ALA A 3 -30.78 -15.19 -16.31
N ALA A 4 -30.30 -16.43 -16.34
CA ALA A 4 -29.68 -17.06 -15.19
C ALA A 4 -28.47 -16.20 -14.77
N GLU A 5 -28.45 -15.76 -13.52
CA GLU A 5 -27.24 -15.19 -12.92
C GLU A 5 -26.15 -16.26 -12.99
N ASP A 6 -25.04 -15.92 -13.64
CA ASP A 6 -23.85 -16.76 -13.69
C ASP A 6 -23.30 -16.90 -12.27
N THR A 7 -23.64 -18.01 -11.62
CA THR A 7 -23.28 -18.32 -10.22
C THR A 7 -21.83 -18.77 -10.07
N ASN A 8 -21.03 -18.74 -11.13
CA ASN A 8 -19.62 -19.09 -11.01
C ASN A 8 -18.86 -17.97 -10.28
N PRO A 9 -18.06 -18.30 -9.25
CA PRO A 9 -17.21 -17.32 -8.62
C PRO A 9 -16.30 -16.70 -9.71
N PRO A 10 -16.13 -15.37 -9.72
CA PRO A 10 -15.34 -14.71 -10.76
C PRO A 10 -13.94 -15.30 -10.78
N GLU A 11 -13.44 -15.62 -11.97
CA GLU A 11 -12.05 -16.03 -12.18
C GLU A 11 -11.10 -14.89 -11.77
N LEU A 12 -10.07 -15.22 -10.99
CA LEU A 12 -9.16 -14.27 -10.36
C LEU A 12 -7.73 -14.44 -10.88
N TYR A 13 -7.06 -13.31 -11.16
CA TYR A 13 -5.69 -13.26 -11.70
C TYR A 13 -4.76 -12.49 -10.76
N ASP A 14 -3.50 -12.89 -10.62
CA ASP A 14 -2.49 -12.09 -9.89
C ASP A 14 -1.98 -10.96 -10.79
N ALA A 15 -2.32 -9.72 -10.46
CA ALA A 15 -1.95 -8.54 -11.23
C ALA A 15 -1.72 -7.34 -10.31
N PHE A 16 -0.89 -6.41 -10.73
CA PHE A 16 -0.71 -5.15 -10.00
C PHE A 16 -2.01 -4.35 -9.98
N LEU A 17 -2.37 -3.80 -8.82
CA LEU A 17 -3.52 -2.91 -8.69
C LEU A 17 -3.12 -1.51 -9.12
N HIS A 18 -3.86 -0.93 -10.05
CA HIS A 18 -3.55 0.37 -10.63
C HIS A 18 -4.79 1.22 -10.79
N ALA A 19 -4.62 2.53 -10.63
CA ALA A 19 -5.62 3.53 -11.01
C ALA A 19 -4.90 4.66 -11.77
N ASP A 20 -5.53 5.12 -12.85
CA ASP A 20 -4.99 6.20 -13.72
C ASP A 20 -4.84 7.54 -12.96
N VAL A 21 -5.56 7.69 -11.84
CA VAL A 21 -5.42 8.80 -10.91
C VAL A 21 -5.44 8.29 -9.46
N PRO A 22 -4.78 8.99 -8.52
CA PRO A 22 -4.86 8.68 -7.10
C PRO A 22 -6.31 8.58 -6.62
N LEU A 23 -6.64 7.48 -5.91
CA LEU A 23 -7.96 7.29 -5.33
C LEU A 23 -8.13 8.12 -4.06
N TRP A 24 -7.05 8.45 -3.36
CA TRP A 24 -7.06 9.30 -2.16
C TRP A 24 -6.12 10.50 -2.30
N GLY A 25 -6.56 11.62 -1.72
CA GLY A 25 -5.81 12.86 -1.61
C GLY A 25 -5.63 13.27 -0.15
N SER A 26 -4.97 14.40 0.05
CA SER A 26 -4.60 14.95 1.36
C SER A 26 -5.79 15.38 2.23
N ASP A 27 -6.99 15.49 1.65
CA ASP A 27 -8.25 15.81 2.34
C ASP A 27 -8.87 14.60 3.05
N PHE A 28 -8.37 13.39 2.80
CA PHE A 28 -8.91 12.18 3.42
C PHE A 28 -8.31 11.95 4.81
N GLU A 29 -9.12 12.04 5.86
CA GLU A 29 -8.64 12.04 7.27
C GLU A 29 -7.77 10.83 7.67
N ALA A 30 -7.96 9.69 7.00
CA ALA A 30 -7.29 8.44 7.29
C ALA A 30 -6.05 8.18 6.40
N ILE A 31 -5.56 9.21 5.71
CA ILE A 31 -4.29 9.20 4.98
C ILE A 31 -3.10 9.47 5.91
N TRP A 32 -1.98 8.80 5.67
CA TRP A 32 -0.75 8.93 6.44
C TRP A 32 0.48 8.90 5.51
N PRO A 33 1.52 9.70 5.80
CA PRO A 33 1.57 10.73 6.85
C PRO A 33 0.60 11.87 6.56
N ARG A 34 0.27 12.65 7.61
CA ARG A 34 -0.63 13.81 7.49
C ARG A 34 -0.11 15.00 8.28
N GLY A 35 -0.55 16.19 7.89
CA GLY A 35 -0.26 17.42 8.60
C GLY A 35 -0.91 17.44 9.98
N PHE A 36 -0.24 18.06 10.94
CA PHE A 36 -0.85 18.53 12.16
C PHE A 36 -0.51 20.01 12.36
N SER A 37 -1.43 20.71 13.02
CA SER A 37 -1.17 22.00 13.62
C SER A 37 -1.85 22.06 14.98
N SER A 38 -1.18 22.61 15.98
CA SER A 38 -1.68 22.71 17.36
C SER A 38 -1.16 23.96 18.05
N GLY A 39 -1.90 24.42 19.07
CA GLY A 39 -1.56 25.64 19.82
C GLY A 39 -1.97 26.95 19.14
N MET A 40 -1.63 28.08 19.78
CA MET A 40 -1.92 29.45 19.30
C MET A 40 -0.81 30.42 19.70
N GLY A 41 -0.58 31.46 18.90
CA GLY A 41 0.45 32.47 19.14
C GLY A 41 1.84 31.84 19.22
N ASP A 42 2.58 32.13 20.30
CA ASP A 42 3.93 31.61 20.52
C ASP A 42 3.99 30.09 20.80
N SER A 43 2.83 29.44 20.99
CA SER A 43 2.73 27.98 21.16
C SER A 43 2.29 27.23 19.89
N TYR A 44 2.27 27.92 18.74
CA TYR A 44 1.87 27.31 17.47
C TYR A 44 2.93 26.31 16.97
N GLU A 45 2.53 25.04 16.92
CA GLU A 45 3.32 23.94 16.38
C GLU A 45 2.65 23.42 15.10
N PHE A 46 3.47 23.03 14.11
CA PHE A 46 3.00 22.38 12.90
C PHE A 46 4.03 21.38 12.39
N GLY A 47 3.59 20.39 11.64
CA GLY A 47 4.47 19.43 11.01
C GLY A 47 3.72 18.24 10.44
N CYS A 48 4.43 17.13 10.26
CA CYS A 48 3.87 15.89 9.79
C CYS A 48 3.90 14.83 10.90
N THR A 49 2.82 14.06 10.98
CA THR A 49 2.72 12.89 11.84
C THR A 49 2.35 11.67 11.02
N SER A 50 2.79 10.49 11.47
CA SER A 50 2.52 9.22 10.81
C SER A 50 2.08 8.19 11.83
N ARG A 51 1.09 7.37 11.47
CA ARG A 51 0.78 6.15 12.20
C ARG A 51 1.63 4.97 11.76
N VAL A 52 2.36 5.08 10.64
CA VAL A 52 3.21 4.00 10.12
C VAL A 52 4.67 4.38 10.32
N ALA A 53 5.48 3.44 10.82
CA ALA A 53 6.89 3.68 11.06
C ALA A 53 7.65 4.01 9.76
N PHE A 54 8.51 5.01 9.81
CA PHE A 54 9.51 5.26 8.78
C PHE A 54 10.76 4.39 9.03
N GLY A 55 11.55 4.14 7.99
CA GLY A 55 12.72 3.27 8.01
C GLY A 55 12.67 2.19 6.93
N ASP A 56 13.44 1.13 7.14
CA ASP A 56 13.51 -0.01 6.24
C ASP A 56 12.46 -1.07 6.64
N TRP A 57 11.83 -1.64 5.62
CA TRP A 57 10.81 -2.66 5.74
C TRP A 57 11.16 -3.85 4.84
N SER A 58 10.89 -5.05 5.34
CA SER A 58 10.99 -6.30 4.59
C SER A 58 9.61 -6.74 4.14
N LEU A 59 9.42 -6.90 2.84
CA LEU A 59 8.27 -7.54 2.23
C LEU A 59 8.63 -8.99 1.93
N THR A 60 8.10 -9.92 2.71
CA THR A 60 8.35 -11.36 2.54
C THR A 60 7.08 -12.04 2.03
N PHE A 61 7.14 -12.61 0.83
CA PHE A 61 6.06 -13.32 0.18
C PHE A 61 5.93 -14.76 0.71
N SER A 62 4.80 -15.42 0.44
CA SER A 62 4.53 -16.78 0.90
C SER A 62 5.47 -17.85 0.32
N ASP A 63 6.16 -17.55 -0.79
CA ASP A 63 7.19 -18.39 -1.41
C ASP A 63 8.61 -18.10 -0.87
N ASN A 64 8.72 -17.24 0.13
CA ASN A 64 9.96 -16.72 0.72
C ASN A 64 10.77 -15.77 -0.18
N GLU A 65 10.24 -15.32 -1.32
CA GLU A 65 10.82 -14.15 -2.00
C GLU A 65 10.76 -12.96 -1.03
N THR A 66 11.86 -12.22 -0.94
CA THR A 66 11.94 -11.02 -0.11
C THR A 66 12.28 -9.82 -0.97
N ARG A 67 11.56 -8.72 -0.74
CA ARG A 67 11.86 -7.39 -1.28
C ARG A 67 12.01 -6.40 -0.15
N TRP A 68 12.76 -5.36 -0.40
CA TRP A 68 13.01 -4.30 0.56
C TRP A 68 12.27 -3.04 0.15
N LEU A 69 11.72 -2.35 1.14
CA LEU A 69 11.13 -1.03 1.01
C LEU A 69 11.81 -0.09 2.00
N ARG A 70 12.09 1.14 1.57
CA ARG A 70 12.49 2.24 2.46
C ARG A 70 11.43 3.32 2.40
N LEU A 71 10.94 3.68 3.58
CA LEU A 71 9.90 4.69 3.76
C LEU A 71 10.49 5.84 4.57
N THR A 72 10.63 7.01 3.99
CA THR A 72 11.08 8.22 4.70
C THR A 72 10.02 9.31 4.63
N ASN A 73 10.09 10.28 5.53
CA ASN A 73 9.16 11.40 5.54
C ASN A 73 9.56 12.45 4.47
N TYR A 74 8.63 12.86 3.61
CA TYR A 74 8.82 13.93 2.62
C TYR A 74 8.74 15.35 3.23
N GLY A 75 9.43 15.55 4.36
CA GLY A 75 9.65 16.87 4.96
C GLY A 75 8.48 17.45 5.77
N VAL A 76 8.63 18.72 6.17
CA VAL A 76 7.74 19.43 7.13
C VAL A 76 6.54 20.09 6.44
N PHE A 77 6.66 20.46 5.16
CA PHE A 77 5.64 21.23 4.43
C PHE A 77 4.69 20.39 3.56
N HIS A 78 5.13 19.19 3.15
CA HIS A 78 4.35 18.28 2.31
C HIS A 78 4.36 16.89 2.93
N CYS A 79 3.36 16.59 3.74
CA CYS A 79 3.30 15.28 4.39
C CYS A 79 3.00 14.20 3.35
N ALA A 80 4.04 13.47 2.94
CA ALA A 80 3.97 12.26 2.15
C ALA A 80 5.09 11.30 2.60
N ALA A 81 4.94 10.01 2.33
CA ALA A 81 6.07 9.10 2.41
C ALA A 81 6.87 9.17 1.10
N ILE A 82 8.19 9.05 1.19
CA ILE A 82 9.04 8.71 0.06
C ILE A 82 9.27 7.20 0.14
N GLU A 83 8.80 6.48 -0.86
CA GLU A 83 8.99 5.04 -1.02
C GLU A 83 10.13 4.77 -1.99
N ARG A 84 11.04 3.90 -1.58
CA ARG A 84 12.09 3.28 -2.38
C ARG A 84 11.94 1.77 -2.29
N SER A 85 12.25 1.05 -3.36
CA SER A 85 12.09 -0.40 -3.40
C SER A 85 13.24 -1.08 -4.14
N ALA A 86 13.72 -2.20 -3.59
CA ALA A 86 14.79 -2.99 -4.19
C ALA A 86 14.67 -4.48 -3.85
N SER A 87 15.34 -5.35 -4.60
CA SER A 87 15.47 -6.77 -4.28
C SER A 87 16.41 -7.01 -3.09
N GLU A 88 17.46 -6.19 -2.97
CA GLU A 88 18.42 -6.24 -1.87
C GLU A 88 18.33 -4.97 -1.02
N ARG A 89 18.60 -5.10 0.29
CA ARG A 89 18.51 -3.95 1.22
C ARG A 89 19.54 -2.87 0.91
N SER A 90 20.74 -3.27 0.50
CA SER A 90 21.85 -2.36 0.18
C SER A 90 21.49 -1.40 -0.95
N ASP A 91 20.66 -1.85 -1.88
CA ASP A 91 20.37 -1.13 -3.13
C ASP A 91 19.24 -0.10 -2.95
N LEU A 92 18.64 -0.04 -1.76
CA LEU A 92 17.56 0.91 -1.46
C LEU A 92 17.99 2.36 -1.68
N GLU A 93 19.23 2.70 -1.34
CA GLU A 93 19.71 4.09 -1.42
C GLU A 93 19.75 4.61 -2.87
N GLU A 94 20.14 3.73 -3.80
CA GLU A 94 20.30 4.06 -5.22
C GLU A 94 18.99 3.87 -6.02
N SER A 95 17.97 3.26 -5.40
CA SER A 95 16.70 2.99 -6.08
C SER A 95 15.88 4.27 -6.35
N ASP A 96 15.12 4.21 -7.44
CA ASP A 96 14.12 5.23 -7.77
C ASP A 96 13.10 5.38 -6.64
N PHE A 97 12.56 6.59 -6.52
CA PHE A 97 11.60 6.89 -5.48
C PHE A 97 10.22 7.25 -6.02
N LYS A 98 9.22 7.00 -5.20
CA LYS A 98 7.84 7.39 -5.42
C LYS A 98 7.31 8.11 -4.20
N TYR A 99 6.45 9.09 -4.40
CA TYR A 99 5.61 9.57 -3.31
C TYR A 99 4.56 8.52 -3.00
N ALA A 100 4.35 8.27 -1.71
CA ALA A 100 3.46 7.25 -1.24
C ALA A 100 2.64 7.68 -0.04
N TYR A 101 1.52 7.00 0.16
CA TYR A 101 0.63 7.18 1.29
C TYR A 101 0.12 5.85 1.81
N PHE A 102 0.03 5.73 3.13
CA PHE A 102 -0.76 4.69 3.78
C PHE A 102 -2.16 5.22 4.04
N VAL A 103 -3.17 4.50 3.57
CA VAL A 103 -4.55 4.89 3.77
C VAL A 103 -5.27 3.78 4.51
N LYS A 104 -5.83 4.07 5.68
CA LYS A 104 -6.80 3.14 6.32
C LYS A 104 -8.13 3.29 5.59
N ILE A 105 -8.52 2.28 4.84
CA ILE A 105 -9.65 2.36 3.90
C ILE A 105 -10.96 1.84 4.47
N ASP A 106 -10.92 0.86 5.38
CA ASP A 106 -12.11 0.30 6.03
C ASP A 106 -11.72 -0.61 7.21
N GLN A 107 -12.70 -1.26 7.81
CA GLN A 107 -12.53 -2.38 8.74
C GLN A 107 -13.37 -3.57 8.27
N THR A 108 -12.97 -4.77 8.67
CA THR A 108 -13.69 -6.01 8.39
C THR A 108 -13.54 -7.01 9.54
N ARG A 109 -14.22 -8.15 9.45
CA ARG A 109 -13.99 -9.31 10.30
C ARG A 109 -13.68 -10.54 9.46
N VAL A 110 -12.67 -11.30 9.86
CA VAL A 110 -12.29 -12.57 9.25
C VAL A 110 -12.22 -13.60 10.37
N ASN A 111 -12.99 -14.69 10.26
CA ASN A 111 -13.11 -15.70 11.31
C ASN A 111 -13.45 -15.11 12.70
N GLY A 112 -14.31 -14.08 12.73
CA GLY A 112 -14.71 -13.37 13.95
C GLY A 112 -13.71 -12.33 14.46
N GLN A 113 -12.47 -12.33 13.97
CA GLN A 113 -11.43 -11.39 14.39
C GLN A 113 -11.52 -10.06 13.63
N PRO A 114 -11.45 -8.91 14.30
CA PRO A 114 -11.46 -7.61 13.64
C PRO A 114 -10.15 -7.37 12.90
N LEU A 115 -10.24 -6.80 11.70
CA LEU A 115 -9.09 -6.37 10.90
C LEU A 115 -9.31 -4.94 10.40
N GLU A 116 -8.26 -4.11 10.47
CA GLU A 116 -8.19 -2.87 9.72
C GLU A 116 -7.72 -3.19 8.29
N LEU A 117 -8.36 -2.58 7.31
CA LEU A 117 -7.96 -2.65 5.90
C LEU A 117 -7.24 -1.37 5.54
N TRP A 118 -6.09 -1.54 4.91
CA TRP A 118 -5.18 -0.47 4.53
C TRP A 118 -4.77 -0.63 3.07
N VAL A 119 -4.31 0.46 2.47
CA VAL A 119 -3.55 0.40 1.22
C VAL A 119 -2.28 1.21 1.34
N LEU A 120 -1.22 0.76 0.67
CA LEU A 120 -0.07 1.58 0.31
C LEU A 120 -0.30 2.06 -1.12
N GLN A 121 -0.58 3.35 -1.29
CA GLN A 121 -0.67 4.02 -2.59
C GLN A 121 0.71 4.54 -2.96
N SER A 122 1.25 4.14 -4.10
CA SER A 122 2.58 4.52 -4.57
C SER A 122 2.50 5.19 -5.95
N GLY A 123 3.12 6.36 -6.09
CA GLY A 123 3.08 7.15 -7.33
C GLY A 123 1.78 7.94 -7.51
N HIS A 124 1.78 8.85 -8.48
CA HIS A 124 0.64 9.75 -8.76
C HIS A 124 0.36 9.94 -10.26
N LEU A 125 1.41 10.13 -11.07
CA LEU A 125 1.34 10.28 -12.52
C LEU A 125 2.34 9.33 -13.19
N PRO A 126 1.94 8.54 -14.21
CA PRO A 126 0.64 8.53 -14.90
C PRO A 126 -0.49 7.81 -14.14
N GLY A 127 -0.28 7.48 -12.86
CA GLY A 127 -1.29 6.92 -11.98
C GLY A 127 -0.65 6.43 -10.69
N SER A 128 -1.41 5.66 -9.91
CA SER A 128 -0.93 5.07 -8.66
C SER A 128 -1.00 3.55 -8.72
N THR A 129 0.00 2.89 -8.14
CA THR A 129 -0.05 1.46 -7.83
C THR A 129 -0.45 1.26 -6.38
N TYR A 130 -1.14 0.15 -6.08
CA TYR A 130 -1.64 -0.13 -4.74
C TYR A 130 -1.20 -1.50 -4.24
N ALA A 131 -0.68 -1.55 -3.02
CA ALA A 131 -0.61 -2.79 -2.24
C ALA A 131 -1.77 -2.83 -1.24
N LEU A 132 -2.48 -3.96 -1.19
CA LEU A 132 -3.53 -4.20 -0.21
C LEU A 132 -2.92 -4.73 1.08
N LEU A 133 -3.25 -4.09 2.19
CA LEU A 133 -2.67 -4.37 3.49
C LEU A 133 -3.79 -4.62 4.50
N ALA A 134 -3.51 -5.45 5.49
CA ALA A 134 -4.36 -5.62 6.66
C ALA A 134 -3.52 -5.69 7.93
N ARG A 135 -4.15 -5.38 9.06
CA ARG A 135 -3.56 -5.58 10.37
C ARG A 135 -4.63 -5.71 11.43
N GLU A 136 -4.24 -6.25 12.58
CA GLU A 136 -5.07 -6.16 13.77
C GLU A 136 -5.18 -4.70 14.24
N PRO A 137 -6.36 -4.25 14.71
CA PRO A 137 -6.53 -2.90 15.23
C PRO A 137 -5.63 -2.65 16.44
N SER A 138 -4.84 -1.57 16.40
CA SER A 138 -4.17 -1.04 17.59
C SER A 138 -3.86 0.45 17.43
N ASP A 139 -3.72 1.14 18.56
CA ASP A 139 -3.49 2.59 18.64
C ASP A 139 -2.02 2.99 18.46
N GLY A 140 -1.09 2.03 18.54
CA GLY A 140 0.34 2.28 18.41
C GLY A 140 0.80 2.56 16.97
N VAL A 141 2.08 2.92 16.85
CA VAL A 141 2.77 3.03 15.56
C VAL A 141 2.79 1.66 14.88
N VAL A 142 2.32 1.61 13.64
CA VAL A 142 2.26 0.41 12.82
C VAL A 142 3.67 0.04 12.37
N LYS A 143 4.07 -1.20 12.70
CA LYS A 143 5.36 -1.80 12.35
C LYS A 143 5.22 -3.10 11.57
N SER A 144 3.99 -3.53 11.28
CA SER A 144 3.73 -4.74 10.52
C SER A 144 2.37 -4.67 9.82
N PHE A 145 2.31 -5.30 8.65
CA PHE A 145 1.08 -5.56 7.93
C PHE A 145 1.08 -7.00 7.39
N ILE A 146 -0.11 -7.56 7.31
CA ILE A 146 -0.42 -8.69 6.45
C ILE A 146 -0.59 -8.12 5.04
N VAL A 147 0.12 -8.67 4.07
CA VAL A 147 -0.05 -8.30 2.65
C VAL A 147 -1.14 -9.19 2.07
N LEU A 148 -2.20 -8.56 1.58
CA LEU A 148 -3.34 -9.26 1.03
C LEU A 148 -3.07 -9.67 -0.41
N GLN A 149 -3.79 -10.71 -0.85
CA GLN A 149 -3.80 -11.15 -2.25
C GLN A 149 -4.19 -10.00 -3.19
N ARG A 150 -3.74 -10.08 -4.45
CA ARG A 150 -4.04 -9.09 -5.51
C ARG A 150 -4.94 -9.66 -6.60
N GLN A 151 -5.70 -10.68 -6.23
CA GLN A 151 -6.55 -11.43 -7.14
C GLN A 151 -7.63 -10.52 -7.77
N CYS A 152 -7.42 -10.18 -9.05
CA CYS A 152 -8.23 -9.23 -9.79
C CYS A 152 -9.42 -9.90 -10.48
N PRO A 153 -10.64 -9.33 -10.41
CA PRO A 153 -11.74 -9.78 -11.24
C PRO A 153 -11.39 -9.65 -12.73
N ARG A 154 -11.64 -10.69 -13.52
CA ARG A 154 -11.33 -10.74 -14.96
C ARG A 154 -11.77 -9.49 -15.74
N LYS A 155 -12.95 -8.94 -15.44
CA LYS A 155 -13.51 -7.74 -16.09
C LYS A 155 -12.71 -6.45 -15.82
N SER A 156 -11.93 -6.42 -14.75
CA SER A 156 -11.11 -5.28 -14.33
C SER A 156 -9.66 -5.42 -14.80
N VAL A 157 -9.27 -6.57 -15.36
CA VAL A 157 -7.92 -6.78 -15.91
C VAL A 157 -7.80 -6.01 -17.23
N ARG A 158 -6.82 -5.12 -17.30
CA ARG A 158 -6.37 -4.46 -18.53
C ARG A 158 -5.14 -5.21 -19.04
N ARG A 159 -5.08 -5.44 -20.34
CA ARG A 159 -3.98 -6.15 -21.00
C ARG A 159 -3.50 -5.36 -22.20
N GLY A 160 -2.18 -5.23 -22.32
CA GLY A 160 -1.55 -4.79 -23.56
C GLY A 160 -1.40 -5.94 -24.56
N PRO A 161 -0.78 -5.68 -25.72
CA PRO A 161 -0.27 -6.74 -26.58
C PRO A 161 0.67 -7.68 -25.82
N PRO A 162 0.79 -8.95 -26.24
CA PRO A 162 1.76 -9.86 -25.65
C PRO A 162 3.17 -9.32 -25.90
N MET A 163 3.94 -9.20 -24.82
CA MET A 163 5.34 -8.80 -24.86
C MET A 163 6.10 -9.85 -24.06
N ASP A 164 7.01 -10.57 -24.71
CA ASP A 164 7.72 -11.77 -24.22
C ASP A 164 7.88 -11.84 -22.69
N VAL A 165 8.87 -11.12 -22.14
CA VAL A 165 9.18 -11.12 -20.69
C VAL A 165 8.57 -9.94 -19.94
N TRP A 166 7.79 -9.09 -20.60
CA TRP A 166 7.27 -7.85 -19.99
C TRP A 166 5.80 -8.01 -19.62
N GLN A 167 5.52 -7.93 -18.32
CA GLN A 167 4.15 -7.96 -17.81
C GLN A 167 3.46 -6.63 -18.17
N THR A 168 2.51 -6.70 -19.10
CA THR A 168 1.69 -5.55 -19.53
C THR A 168 0.29 -5.55 -18.91
N GLU A 169 -0.05 -6.60 -18.16
CA GLU A 169 -1.35 -6.71 -17.52
C GLU A 169 -1.37 -6.11 -16.12
N TYR A 170 -2.46 -5.42 -15.81
CA TYR A 170 -2.72 -4.85 -14.50
C TYR A 170 -4.22 -4.89 -14.21
N CYS A 171 -4.55 -4.80 -12.93
CA CYS A 171 -5.92 -4.71 -12.46
C CYS A 171 -6.31 -3.24 -12.31
N ALA A 172 -7.21 -2.76 -13.16
CA ALA A 172 -7.73 -1.40 -13.08
C ALA A 172 -8.74 -1.31 -11.92
N ILE A 173 -8.50 -0.39 -10.99
CA ILE A 173 -9.42 -0.04 -9.91
C ILE A 173 -9.81 1.42 -10.10
N ASN A 174 -11.09 1.66 -10.41
CA ASN A 174 -11.54 2.99 -10.85
C ASN A 174 -12.28 3.75 -9.75
N SER A 175 -12.42 3.19 -8.55
CA SER A 175 -13.10 3.85 -7.44
C SER A 175 -12.67 3.35 -6.06
N LYS A 176 -12.85 4.20 -5.05
CA LYS A 176 -12.65 3.84 -3.62
C LYS A 176 -13.50 2.64 -3.22
N ALA A 177 -14.77 2.60 -3.65
CA ALA A 177 -15.70 1.51 -3.33
C ALA A 177 -15.25 0.16 -3.92
N GLU A 178 -14.73 0.16 -5.14
CA GLU A 178 -14.15 -1.02 -5.78
C GLU A 178 -12.93 -1.51 -5.00
N MET A 179 -12.02 -0.61 -4.61
CA MET A 179 -10.84 -0.96 -3.80
C MET A 179 -11.23 -1.57 -2.45
N ILE A 180 -12.20 -0.97 -1.74
CA ILE A 180 -12.68 -1.48 -0.45
C ILE A 180 -13.32 -2.86 -0.61
N SER A 181 -14.16 -3.06 -1.63
CA SER A 181 -14.78 -4.35 -1.91
C SER A 181 -13.72 -5.42 -2.21
N LEU A 182 -12.70 -5.06 -3.00
CA LEU A 182 -11.59 -5.96 -3.29
C LEU A 182 -10.81 -6.31 -2.03
N ALA A 183 -10.37 -5.32 -1.24
CA ALA A 183 -9.64 -5.53 0.01
C ALA A 183 -10.40 -6.47 0.98
N LYS A 184 -11.72 -6.30 1.13
CA LYS A 184 -12.56 -7.19 1.95
C LYS A 184 -12.59 -8.63 1.44
N ARG A 185 -12.60 -8.84 0.12
CA ARG A 185 -12.52 -10.19 -0.46
C ARG A 185 -11.14 -10.81 -0.22
N MET A 186 -10.09 -10.05 -0.49
CA MET A 186 -8.70 -10.52 -0.37
C MET A 186 -8.31 -10.83 1.08
N ALA A 187 -8.87 -10.10 2.05
CA ALA A 187 -8.69 -10.38 3.48
C ALA A 187 -9.21 -11.76 3.93
N ARG A 188 -10.10 -12.39 3.15
CA ARG A 188 -10.63 -13.74 3.45
C ARG A 188 -9.77 -14.87 2.86
N LEU A 189 -8.79 -14.54 2.03
CA LEU A 189 -7.87 -15.49 1.42
C LEU A 189 -6.61 -15.63 2.27
N PRO A 190 -5.83 -16.71 2.09
CA PRO A 190 -4.48 -16.79 2.66
C PRO A 190 -3.66 -15.55 2.27
N PRO A 191 -2.86 -15.00 3.18
CA PRO A 191 -2.08 -13.80 2.90
C PRO A 191 -1.08 -14.04 1.77
N LEU A 192 -0.81 -13.00 0.99
CA LEU A 192 0.24 -13.02 -0.03
C LEU A 192 1.64 -12.98 0.61
N GLY A 193 1.73 -12.35 1.78
CA GLY A 193 2.98 -12.21 2.49
C GLY A 193 2.83 -11.33 3.73
N THR A 194 3.96 -10.83 4.22
CA THR A 194 4.04 -9.91 5.35
C THR A 194 4.94 -8.74 4.98
N LEU A 195 4.60 -7.57 5.51
CA LEU A 195 5.39 -6.36 5.41
C LEU A 195 5.79 -5.95 6.82
N GLN A 196 7.07 -6.06 7.15
CA GLN A 196 7.59 -5.94 8.51
C GLN A 196 8.65 -4.84 8.60
N TRP A 197 8.50 -3.92 9.55
CA TRP A 197 9.51 -2.89 9.83
C TRP A 197 10.73 -3.54 10.49
N ILE A 198 11.91 -3.24 9.96
CA ILE A 198 13.18 -3.82 10.39
C ILE A 198 13.97 -2.85 11.27
N GLY A 199 13.84 -1.55 11.04
CA GLY A 199 14.59 -0.55 11.78
C GLY A 199 14.62 0.78 11.05
N ASP A 200 15.26 1.75 11.69
CA ASP A 200 15.59 3.02 11.04
C ASP A 200 16.51 2.79 9.83
N VAL A 201 16.61 3.81 8.98
CA VAL A 201 17.52 3.80 7.83
C VAL A 201 18.95 3.63 8.38
N ALA A 202 19.64 2.58 7.92
CA ALA A 202 21.03 2.38 8.31
C ALA A 202 21.85 3.59 7.87
N GLU A 203 22.54 4.26 8.82
CA GLU A 203 23.43 5.36 8.46
C GLU A 203 24.53 4.83 7.54
N PRO A 204 24.86 5.55 6.44
CA PRO A 204 25.99 5.19 5.62
C PRO A 204 27.23 5.22 6.50
N ASN A 205 27.97 4.11 6.54
CA ASN A 205 29.19 3.99 7.32
C ASN A 205 30.20 5.02 6.79
N THR A 206 30.35 6.17 7.46
CA THR A 206 31.18 7.30 6.99
C THR A 206 32.68 7.06 7.16
N ASP A 207 33.09 5.87 7.60
CA ASP A 207 34.48 5.46 7.73
C ASP A 207 35.03 4.90 6.40
N LYS A 208 35.25 5.78 5.41
CA LYS A 208 36.11 5.50 4.24
C LYS A 208 36.99 6.69 3.90
#